data_AF-A0A349M5Y0-F1
#
_entry.id   AF-A0A349M5Y0-F1
#
_cell.length_a   1.000
_cell.length_b   1.000
_cell.length_c   1.000
_cell.angle_alpha   90.00
_cell.angle_beta   90.00
_cell.angle_gamma   90.00
#
_symmetry.space_group_name_H-M   'P 1'
#
loop_
_entity.id
_entity.type
_entity.pdbx_description
1 polymer ?
#
loop_
_entity_poly.entity_id
_entity_poly.type
_entity_poly.pdbx_seq_one_letter_code
_entity_poly.pdbx_strand_id
1 'polypeptide(L)'
;MDLSQFLPALKIPIDGTFIADLFGFLIALPISLFLAFWLSEVKNKMSVVVGAFAGALIGFLAILGWVGTLIYDQPLPNANPPATFFGSLLMCSILGLAAAIILDLIVAQRNRRDYRRPSAVAHE
;
A
#
# COMPACT_ATOMS: atom_id res chain seq x y z
N MET A 1 -26.38 -2.80 20.88
CA MET A 1 -26.50 -2.77 19.40
C MET A 1 -25.41 -3.66 18.86
N ASP A 2 -25.82 -4.74 18.20
CA ASP A 2 -24.91 -5.77 17.73
C ASP A 2 -24.27 -5.28 16.42
N LEU A 3 -23.00 -4.83 16.50
CA LEU A 3 -22.23 -4.31 15.36
C LEU A 3 -22.02 -5.37 14.26
N SER A 4 -22.30 -6.64 14.56
CA SER A 4 -22.22 -7.77 13.63
C SER A 4 -23.28 -7.74 12.52
N GLN A 5 -24.39 -7.00 12.66
CA GLN A 5 -25.39 -6.82 11.61
C GLN A 5 -24.99 -5.77 10.55
N PHE A 6 -24.08 -4.86 10.89
CA PHE A 6 -23.58 -3.81 9.97
C PHE A 6 -22.25 -4.17 9.32
N LEU A 7 -21.57 -5.19 9.84
CA LEU A 7 -20.38 -5.75 9.21
C LEU A 7 -20.88 -6.89 8.32
N PRO A 8 -21.04 -6.70 7.00
CA PRO A 8 -21.28 -7.83 6.10
C PRO A 8 -20.23 -8.87 6.45
N ALA A 9 -20.69 -10.09 6.75
CA ALA A 9 -19.79 -11.18 7.08
C ALA A 9 -18.74 -11.23 5.97
N LEU A 10 -17.47 -11.01 6.34
CA LEU A 10 -16.35 -10.90 5.41
C LEU A 10 -16.21 -12.21 4.64
N LYS A 11 -17.01 -12.33 3.58
CA LYS A 11 -17.10 -13.50 2.72
C LYS A 11 -16.26 -13.10 1.53
N ILE A 12 -15.03 -13.55 1.53
CA ILE A 12 -14.12 -13.41 0.41
C ILE A 12 -14.25 -14.73 -0.37
N PRO A 13 -15.23 -14.86 -1.30
CA PRO A 13 -15.18 -15.96 -2.25
C PRO A 13 -13.88 -15.85 -3.04
N ILE A 14 -13.19 -16.98 -3.23
CA ILE A 14 -11.97 -17.05 -4.04
C ILE A 14 -12.41 -17.03 -5.51
N ASP A 15 -12.91 -15.88 -5.95
CA ASP A 15 -13.40 -15.64 -7.30
C ASP A 15 -12.28 -15.06 -8.17
N GLY A 16 -12.49 -15.06 -9.50
CA GLY A 16 -11.52 -14.54 -10.46
C GLY A 16 -11.12 -13.08 -10.23
N THR A 17 -11.98 -12.26 -9.62
CA THR A 17 -11.70 -10.87 -9.24
C THR A 17 -10.73 -10.76 -8.06
N PHE A 18 -10.88 -11.61 -7.04
CA PHE A 18 -9.93 -11.68 -5.92
C PHE A 18 -8.55 -12.13 -6.39
N ILE A 19 -8.51 -13.15 -7.25
CA ILE A 19 -7.25 -13.65 -7.84
C ILE A 19 -6.59 -12.55 -8.68
N ALA A 20 -7.36 -11.86 -9.52
CA ALA A 20 -6.87 -10.74 -10.32
C ALA A 20 -6.28 -9.61 -9.46
N ASP A 21 -6.96 -9.23 -8.38
CA ASP A 21 -6.49 -8.21 -7.44
C ASP A 21 -5.20 -8.64 -6.71
N LEU A 22 -5.15 -9.89 -6.25
CA LEU A 22 -3.97 -10.45 -5.57
C LEU A 22 -2.73 -10.49 -6.49
N PHE A 23 -2.91 -10.89 -7.75
CA PHE A 23 -1.81 -10.87 -8.73
C PHE A 23 -1.41 -9.43 -9.11
N GLY A 24 -2.36 -8.51 -9.19
CA GLY A 24 -2.08 -7.09 -9.41
C GLY A 24 -1.26 -6.48 -8.28
N PHE A 25 -1.62 -6.77 -7.02
CA PHE A 25 -0.84 -6.40 -5.83
C PHE A 25 0.57 -7.01 -5.83
N LEU A 26 0.68 -8.30 -6.15
CA LEU A 26 1.96 -9.02 -6.16
C LEU A 26 2.94 -8.43 -7.18
N ILE A 27 2.45 -8.00 -8.35
CA ILE A 27 3.26 -7.37 -9.40
C ILE A 27 3.50 -5.88 -9.11
N ALA A 28 2.56 -5.19 -8.46
CA ALA A 28 2.71 -3.79 -8.08
C ALA A 28 3.82 -3.58 -7.02
N LEU A 29 4.05 -4.55 -6.14
CA LEU A 29 5.11 -4.49 -5.13
C LEU A 29 6.51 -4.30 -5.74
N PRO A 30 7.03 -5.18 -6.61
CA PRO A 30 8.34 -4.99 -7.22
C PRO A 30 8.40 -3.74 -8.10
N ILE A 31 7.31 -3.36 -8.77
CA ILE A 31 7.24 -2.13 -9.58
C ILE A 31 7.40 -0.90 -8.69
N SER A 32 6.57 -0.77 -7.65
CA SER A 32 6.61 0.39 -6.74
C SER A 32 7.95 0.49 -6.00
N LEU A 33 8.52 -0.63 -5.56
CA LEU A 33 9.85 -0.67 -4.97
C LEU A 33 10.92 -0.24 -5.97
N PHE A 34 10.90 -0.77 -7.19
CA PHE A 34 11.85 -0.40 -8.23
C PHE A 34 11.81 1.10 -8.50
N LEU A 35 10.62 1.67 -8.71
CA LEU A 35 10.48 3.11 -8.93
C LEU A 35 10.89 3.93 -7.70
N ALA A 36 10.55 3.50 -6.48
CA ALA A 36 10.90 4.22 -5.26
C ALA A 36 12.42 4.26 -5.03
N PHE A 37 13.13 3.15 -5.30
CA PHE A 37 14.59 3.10 -5.24
C PHE A 37 15.26 3.92 -6.34
N TRP A 38 14.60 4.06 -7.49
CA TRP A 38 15.13 4.82 -8.62
C TRP A 38 14.92 6.33 -8.46
N LEU A 39 13.78 6.74 -7.89
CA LEU A 39 13.40 8.15 -7.71
C LEU A 39 13.93 8.79 -6.43
N SER A 40 14.08 8.03 -5.35
CA SER A 40 14.55 8.58 -4.08
C SER A 40 16.02 8.23 -3.84
N GLU A 41 16.80 9.20 -3.35
CA GLU A 41 18.14 8.97 -2.82
C GLU A 41 18.02 8.30 -1.45
N VAL A 42 17.67 7.00 -1.46
CA VAL A 42 17.20 6.28 -0.28
C VAL A 42 18.30 6.14 0.78
N LYS A 43 18.24 6.99 1.81
CA LYS A 43 19.12 6.85 2.99
C LYS A 43 18.69 5.71 3.90
N ASN A 44 17.40 5.43 4.00
CA ASN A 44 16.87 4.33 4.83
C ASN A 44 15.99 3.38 4.02
N LYS A 45 16.62 2.30 3.52
CA LYS A 45 15.97 1.29 2.66
C LYS A 45 14.78 0.62 3.32
N MET A 46 14.82 0.42 4.64
CA MET A 46 13.71 -0.19 5.39
C MET A 46 12.46 0.69 5.42
N SER A 47 12.63 2.01 5.53
CA SER A 47 11.51 2.96 5.52
C SER A 47 10.75 2.92 4.20
N VAL A 48 11.48 2.87 3.09
CA VAL A 48 10.91 2.80 1.74
C VAL A 48 10.17 1.48 1.52
N VAL A 49 10.74 0.35 1.95
CA VAL A 49 10.09 -0.97 1.82
C VAL A 49 8.80 -1.04 2.63
N VAL A 50 8.83 -0.55 3.88
CA VAL A 50 7.64 -0.53 4.75
C VAL A 50 6.58 0.40 4.19
N GLY A 51 6.97 1.58 3.69
CA GLY A 51 6.04 2.51 3.05
C GLY A 51 5.42 1.94 1.78
N ALA A 52 6.23 1.34 0.90
CA ALA A 52 5.75 0.69 -0.33
C ALA A 52 4.77 -0.44 -0.04
N PHE A 53 5.10 -1.30 0.93
CA PHE A 53 4.24 -2.40 1.34
C PHE A 53 2.93 -1.90 1.96
N ALA A 54 2.99 -0.93 2.88
CA ALA A 54 1.80 -0.37 3.51
C ALA A 54 0.88 0.33 2.50
N GLY A 55 1.44 1.12 1.58
CA GLY A 55 0.68 1.79 0.53
C GLY A 55 0.04 0.81 -0.46
N ALA A 56 0.78 -0.21 -0.90
CA ALA A 56 0.25 -1.25 -1.76
C ALA A 56 -0.85 -2.07 -1.07
N LEU A 57 -0.70 -2.35 0.23
CA LEU A 57 -1.72 -3.06 1.02
C LEU A 57 -3.02 -2.25 1.13
N ILE A 58 -2.91 -0.93 1.30
CA ILE A 58 -4.08 -0.04 1.30
C ILE A 58 -4.75 -0.05 -0.08
N GLY A 59 -3.97 -0.02 -1.17
CA GLY A 59 -4.51 -0.12 -2.53
C GLY A 59 -5.27 -1.42 -2.79
N PHE A 60 -4.72 -2.54 -2.32
CA PHE A 60 -5.36 -3.85 -2.39
C PHE A 60 -6.68 -3.87 -1.61
N LEU A 61 -6.69 -3.39 -0.37
CA LEU A 61 -7.91 -3.29 0.44
C LEU A 61 -8.95 -2.35 -0.18
N ALA A 62 -8.53 -1.28 -0.85
CA ALA A 62 -9.43 -0.37 -1.53
C ALA A 62 -10.11 -1.03 -2.75
N ILE A 63 -9.39 -1.83 -3.54
CA ILE A 63 -9.96 -2.58 -4.67
C ILE A 63 -10.90 -3.68 -4.16
N LEU A 64 -10.52 -4.42 -3.11
CA LEU A 64 -11.41 -5.37 -2.45
C LEU A 64 -12.68 -4.71 -1.90
N GLY A 65 -12.54 -3.52 -1.31
CA GLY A 65 -13.62 -2.65 -0.85
C GLY A 65 -14.59 -2.24 -1.94
N TRP A 66 -14.04 -1.82 -3.07
CA TRP A 66 -14.80 -1.18 -4.14
C TRP A 66 -15.38 -2.19 -5.14
N VAL A 67 -14.53 -3.09 -5.65
CA VAL A 67 -14.84 -4.02 -6.75
C VAL A 67 -15.11 -5.43 -6.23
N GLY A 68 -14.40 -5.80 -5.15
CA GLY A 68 -14.56 -7.08 -4.49
C GLY A 68 -15.74 -7.12 -3.52
N THR A 69 -15.79 -8.21 -2.77
CA THR A 69 -16.89 -8.53 -1.86
C THR A 69 -16.64 -8.06 -0.42
N LEU A 70 -15.70 -7.12 -0.20
CA LEU A 70 -15.37 -6.69 1.15
C LEU A 70 -16.52 -5.90 1.80
N ILE A 71 -17.32 -5.20 0.98
CA ILE A 71 -18.49 -4.41 1.41
C ILE A 71 -19.81 -5.01 0.87
N TYR A 72 -19.77 -5.73 -0.25
CA TYR A 72 -20.96 -6.28 -0.92
C TYR A 72 -20.93 -7.81 -0.98
N ASP A 73 -22.08 -8.46 -0.78
CA ASP A 73 -22.20 -9.93 -0.81
C ASP A 73 -21.94 -10.56 -2.20
N GLN A 74 -21.97 -9.74 -3.26
CA GLN A 74 -21.64 -10.17 -4.62
C GLN A 74 -20.70 -9.15 -5.26
N PRO A 75 -19.72 -9.59 -6.08
CA PRO A 75 -18.91 -8.67 -6.87
C PRO A 75 -19.82 -7.84 -7.78
N LEU A 76 -19.41 -6.61 -8.10
CA LEU A 76 -20.24 -5.73 -8.94
C LEU A 76 -20.71 -6.44 -10.21
N PRO A 77 -21.98 -6.31 -10.61
CA PRO A 77 -22.45 -6.83 -11.88
C PRO A 77 -21.65 -6.18 -13.01
N ASN A 78 -21.03 -7.00 -13.87
CA ASN A 78 -20.04 -6.64 -14.90
C ASN A 78 -18.59 -6.41 -14.42
N ALA A 79 -18.21 -6.83 -13.21
CA ALA A 79 -16.82 -6.83 -12.80
C ALA A 79 -15.98 -7.81 -13.64
N ASN A 80 -15.22 -7.26 -14.59
CA ASN A 80 -14.33 -8.02 -15.45
C ASN A 80 -12.99 -8.29 -14.75
N PRO A 81 -12.58 -9.55 -14.56
CA PRO A 81 -11.31 -9.89 -13.91
C PRO A 81 -10.07 -9.18 -14.51
N PRO A 82 -9.92 -9.01 -15.83
CA PRO A 82 -8.79 -8.28 -16.40
C PRO A 82 -8.77 -6.80 -15.99
N ALA A 83 -9.94 -6.15 -15.93
CA ALA A 83 -10.04 -4.75 -15.52
C ALA A 83 -9.66 -4.57 -14.05
N THR A 84 -10.07 -5.51 -13.18
CA THR A 84 -9.68 -5.54 -11.77
C THR A 84 -8.18 -5.77 -11.60
N PHE A 85 -7.56 -6.63 -12.43
CA PHE A 85 -6.11 -6.83 -12.43
C PHE A 85 -5.34 -5.55 -12.77
N PHE A 86 -5.67 -4.88 -13.88
CA PHE A 86 -4.97 -3.65 -14.27
C PHE A 86 -5.27 -2.49 -13.31
N GLY A 87 -6.50 -2.41 -12.80
CA GLY A 87 -6.89 -1.41 -11.81
C GLY A 87 -6.12 -1.57 -10.50
N SER A 88 -6.04 -2.80 -9.98
CA SER A 88 -5.29 -3.09 -8.75
C SER A 88 -3.80 -2.87 -8.92
N LEU A 89 -3.20 -3.33 -10.04
CA LEU A 89 -1.80 -3.10 -10.34
C LEU A 89 -1.45 -1.61 -10.34
N LEU A 90 -2.28 -0.79 -11.00
CA LEU A 90 -2.06 0.65 -11.10
C LEU A 90 -2.29 1.35 -9.75
N MET A 91 -3.39 1.05 -9.04
CA MET A 91 -3.67 1.66 -7.74
C MET A 91 -2.64 1.27 -6.67
N CYS A 92 -2.30 -0.02 -6.56
CA CYS A 92 -1.30 -0.49 -5.62
C CYS A 92 0.07 0.11 -5.93
N SER A 93 0.43 0.28 -7.21
CA SER A 93 1.71 0.89 -7.59
C SER A 93 1.77 2.37 -7.22
N ILE A 94 0.71 3.13 -7.48
CA ILE A 94 0.64 4.56 -7.14
C ILE A 94 0.66 4.76 -5.62
N LEU A 95 -0.19 4.05 -4.88
CA LEU A 95 -0.28 4.18 -3.43
C LEU A 95 0.98 3.66 -2.74
N GLY A 96 1.55 2.54 -3.21
CA GLY A 96 2.83 2.03 -2.75
C GLY A 96 3.96 3.05 -2.95
N LEU A 97 4.08 3.61 -4.16
CA LEU A 97 5.10 4.62 -4.46
C LEU A 97 4.92 5.89 -3.62
N ALA A 98 3.69 6.41 -3.55
CA ALA A 98 3.38 7.62 -2.77
C ALA A 98 3.71 7.43 -1.29
N ALA A 99 3.28 6.31 -0.70
CA ALA A 99 3.56 6.00 0.70
C ALA A 99 5.06 5.80 0.96
N ALA A 100 5.79 5.14 0.05
CA ALA A 100 7.23 4.97 0.13
C ALA A 100 7.97 6.32 0.16
N ILE A 101 7.63 7.23 -0.75
CA ILE A 101 8.23 8.58 -0.83
C ILE A 101 7.88 9.40 0.42
N ILE A 102 6.62 9.37 0.86
CA ILE A 102 6.18 10.11 2.06
C ILE A 102 6.93 9.61 3.29
N LEU A 103 7.04 8.29 3.49
CA LEU A 103 7.76 7.74 4.65
C LEU A 103 9.23 8.11 4.62
N ASP A 104 9.87 8.06 3.44
CA ASP A 104 11.27 8.45 3.27
C ASP A 104 11.50 9.92 3.60
N LEU A 105 10.62 10.82 3.14
CA LEU A 105 10.66 12.24 3.49
C LEU A 105 10.45 12.48 4.99
N ILE A 106 9.52 11.77 5.63
CA ILE A 106 9.27 11.86 7.08
C ILE A 106 10.52 11.44 7.86
N VAL A 107 11.15 10.32 7.48
CA VAL A 107 12.39 9.84 8.12
C VAL A 107 13.55 10.80 7.89
N ALA A 108 13.70 11.33 6.67
CA ALA A 108 14.72 12.33 6.37
C ALA A 108 14.54 13.62 7.19
N GLN A 109 13.29 14.09 7.36
CA GLN A 109 12.97 15.25 8.20
C GLN A 109 13.22 14.98 9.69
N ARG A 110 12.90 13.79 10.17
CA ARG A 110 13.09 13.40 11.57
C ARG A 110 14.57 13.33 11.93
N ASN A 111 15.38 12.70 11.08
CA ASN A 111 16.83 12.64 11.29
C ASN A 111 17.50 14.02 11.16
N ARG A 112 16.97 14.94 10.32
CA ARG A 112 17.46 16.34 10.27
C ARG A 112 17.30 17.09 11.59
N ARG A 113 16.31 16.74 12.42
CA ARG A 113 16.15 17.34 13.75
C ARG A 113 17.17 16.82 14.75
N ASP A 114 17.51 15.53 14.68
CA ASP A 114 18.49 14.91 15.59
C ASP A 114 19.91 15.41 15.31
N TYR A 115 20.28 15.66 14.04
CA TYR A 115 21.57 16.30 13.70
C TYR A 115 21.70 17.76 14.17
N ARG A 116 20.59 18.45 14.45
CA ARG A 116 20.60 19.83 14.97
C ARG A 116 20.84 19.92 16.47
N ARG A 117 20.83 18.79 17.18
CA ARG A 117 21.42 18.67 18.50
C ARG A 117 22.85 18.21 18.28
N PRO A 118 23.84 19.12 18.13
CA PRO A 118 25.20 18.71 18.38
C PRO A 118 25.19 18.06 19.75
N SER A 119 25.65 16.83 19.81
CA SER A 119 26.04 16.18 21.05
C SER A 119 26.93 17.17 21.81
N ALA A 120 26.33 17.94 22.71
CA ALA A 120 26.98 18.82 23.68
C ALA A 120 27.69 17.99 24.76
N VAL A 121 28.29 16.88 24.35
CA VAL A 121 28.99 15.90 25.17
C VAL A 121 30.21 15.43 24.37
N ALA A 122 31.12 16.37 24.13
CA ALA A 122 32.52 16.10 23.86
C ALA A 122 33.32 17.37 24.25
N HIS A 123 32.98 17.95 25.40
CA HIS A 123 33.94 18.67 26.22
C HIS A 123 34.36 17.68 27.29
N GLU A 124 35.55 17.10 27.13
CA GLU A 124 36.46 16.64 28.19
C GLU A 124 37.82 16.36 27.56
#